data_AF-D6TP83-F1
#
_entry.id   AF-D6TP83-F1
#
_cell.length_a   1.000
_cell.length_b   1.000
_cell.length_c   1.000
_cell.angle_alpha   90.00
_cell.angle_beta   90.00
_cell.angle_gamma   90.00
#
_symmetry.space_group_name_H-M   'P 1'
#
loop_
_entity.id
_entity.type
_entity.pdbx_description
1 polymer ?
#
loop_
_entity_poly.entity_id
_entity_poly.type
_entity_poly.pdbx_seq_one_letter_code
_entity_poly.pdbx_strand_id
1 'polypeptide(L)'
;MISPMQFVRRFSGRVGFAVGLGVLSLSMALPTQAFAATTNVDAQKCGAKDVKCVITFGDQRITERLTDLSALDTKVQTLQQKKHIGEDEAEALKNDVSTNKNGLNTLKSKLDAESDAQAARQDVKNIYEQFRIYAVVLPRDEHRLHLDVEKTLNDKLTDMKTKIETRIDKAPADKKDQLNSLYNDYKAQLTAVAPLIDGAKAILPNMTPANFNTNRSAYEGRLNTLKSDEKTIQSDLQKAASDLKQINQALKKK
;
A
#
# COMPACT_ATOMS: atom_id res chain seq x y z
N MET A 1 55.73 -37.22 -6.78
CA MET A 1 55.40 -38.29 -5.83
C MET A 1 54.22 -37.83 -4.98
N ILE A 2 53.27 -38.75 -4.76
CA ILE A 2 51.99 -38.63 -4.04
C ILE A 2 50.84 -37.99 -4.85
N SER A 3 49.99 -38.90 -5.32
CA SER A 3 48.70 -38.74 -5.99
C SER A 3 47.55 -38.69 -4.95
N PRO A 4 46.26 -38.53 -5.38
CA PRO A 4 45.23 -37.73 -4.71
C PRO A 4 44.29 -38.52 -3.79
N MET A 5 43.44 -37.82 -3.04
CA MET A 5 42.19 -38.39 -2.50
C MET A 5 40.96 -37.63 -2.98
N GLN A 6 40.21 -38.33 -3.82
CA GLN A 6 38.79 -38.08 -4.10
C GLN A 6 37.95 -38.52 -2.90
N PHE A 7 36.90 -37.77 -2.56
CA PHE A 7 35.78 -38.35 -1.83
C PHE A 7 34.46 -37.88 -2.42
N VAL A 8 33.89 -38.77 -3.24
CA VAL A 8 32.51 -38.75 -3.70
C VAL A 8 31.66 -39.40 -2.61
N ARG A 9 30.61 -38.72 -2.14
CA ARG A 9 29.44 -39.41 -1.57
C ARG A 9 28.16 -38.84 -2.15
N ARG A 10 27.55 -39.66 -3.02
CA ARG A 10 26.13 -39.65 -3.34
C ARG A 10 25.37 -40.13 -2.11
N PHE A 11 24.29 -39.46 -1.75
CA PHE A 11 23.16 -40.10 -1.06
C PHE A 11 21.87 -39.72 -1.77
N SER A 12 21.28 -40.76 -2.34
CA SER A 12 19.92 -40.87 -2.84
C SER A 12 18.97 -41.16 -1.68
N GLY A 13 17.81 -40.53 -1.66
CA GLY A 13 16.72 -40.87 -0.74
C GLY A 13 15.45 -40.08 -1.07
N ARG A 14 14.53 -40.76 -1.76
CA ARG A 14 13.17 -40.30 -2.03
C ARG A 14 12.24 -40.61 -0.83
N VAL A 15 11.07 -39.97 -0.86
CA VAL A 15 9.76 -40.40 -0.32
C VAL A 15 9.43 -39.97 1.12
N GLY A 16 8.26 -39.35 1.26
CA GLY A 16 7.54 -39.25 2.53
C GLY A 16 6.52 -38.12 2.64
N PHE A 17 5.58 -37.98 1.70
CA PHE A 17 4.35 -37.20 1.96
C PHE A 17 3.46 -38.03 2.90
N ALA A 18 3.20 -37.52 4.10
CA ALA A 18 2.20 -38.06 5.01
C ALA A 18 1.12 -37.00 5.26
N VAL A 19 -0.08 -37.27 4.73
CA VAL A 19 -1.32 -36.57 5.02
C VAL A 19 -1.82 -37.07 6.37
N GLY A 20 -1.84 -36.21 7.38
CA GLY A 20 -2.43 -36.47 8.69
C GLY A 20 -3.61 -35.54 8.92
N LEU A 21 -4.82 -36.02 8.63
CA LEU A 21 -6.08 -35.42 9.09
C LEU A 21 -6.30 -35.85 10.54
N GLY A 22 -5.93 -34.98 11.48
CA GLY A 22 -6.25 -35.12 12.90
C GLY A 22 -7.24 -34.03 13.32
N VAL A 23 -8.52 -34.40 13.47
CA VAL A 23 -9.52 -33.54 14.11
C VAL A 23 -9.37 -33.71 15.62
N LEU A 24 -8.67 -32.77 16.26
CA LEU A 24 -8.68 -32.59 17.71
C LEU A 24 -9.65 -31.46 18.05
N SER A 25 -10.83 -31.83 18.56
CA SER A 25 -11.79 -30.91 19.16
C SER A 25 -11.24 -30.40 20.50
N LEU A 26 -10.60 -29.23 20.47
CA LEU A 26 -10.17 -28.51 21.66
C LEU A 26 -11.29 -27.55 22.10
N SER A 27 -12.07 -27.96 23.11
CA SER A 27 -13.04 -27.10 23.77
C SER A 27 -12.30 -26.09 24.67
N MET A 28 -11.98 -24.92 24.10
CA MET A 28 -11.49 -23.77 24.84
C MET A 28 -12.67 -23.04 25.53
N ALA A 29 -12.70 -23.08 26.86
CA ALA A 29 -13.49 -22.14 27.65
C ALA A 29 -12.86 -20.74 27.49
N LEU A 30 -13.49 -19.89 26.69
CA LEU A 30 -13.08 -18.49 26.55
C LEU A 30 -13.57 -17.70 27.76
N PRO A 31 -12.73 -16.94 28.46
CA PRO A 31 -13.20 -15.92 29.37
C PRO A 31 -13.99 -14.90 28.55
N THR A 32 -15.28 -14.74 28.86
CA THR A 32 -16.11 -13.67 28.33
C THR A 32 -15.60 -12.34 28.89
N GLN A 33 -14.58 -11.79 28.24
CA GLN A 33 -14.25 -10.38 28.43
C GLN A 33 -15.42 -9.59 27.86
N ALA A 34 -16.21 -9.01 28.76
CA ALA A 34 -17.18 -7.99 28.42
C ALA A 34 -16.38 -6.80 27.88
N PHE A 35 -16.20 -6.76 26.56
CA PHE A 35 -15.84 -5.51 25.89
C PHE A 35 -16.95 -4.53 26.24
N ALA A 36 -16.61 -3.52 27.05
CA ALA A 36 -17.48 -2.38 27.26
C ALA A 36 -17.91 -1.90 25.88
N ALA A 37 -19.21 -1.91 25.60
CA ALA A 37 -19.73 -1.43 24.35
C ALA A 37 -19.23 0.00 24.16
N THR A 38 -18.32 0.21 23.20
CA THR A 38 -18.11 1.53 22.64
C THR A 38 -19.47 1.96 22.13
N THR A 39 -20.10 2.90 22.82
CA THR A 39 -21.32 3.54 22.35
C THR A 39 -20.97 4.17 21.01
N ASN A 40 -21.30 3.49 19.92
CA ASN A 40 -21.25 4.05 18.59
C ASN A 40 -22.14 5.29 18.63
N VAL A 41 -21.52 6.47 18.67
CA VAL A 41 -22.20 7.76 18.53
C VAL A 41 -22.54 7.94 17.04
N ASP A 42 -23.22 6.95 16.47
CA ASP A 42 -23.71 7.01 15.10
C ASP A 42 -25.07 7.69 15.09
N ALA A 43 -25.15 8.72 14.24
CA ALA A 43 -26.32 9.52 13.96
C ALA A 43 -27.09 10.07 15.19
N GLN A 44 -26.41 10.36 16.31
CA GLN A 44 -27.05 11.07 17.43
C GLN A 44 -27.51 12.46 16.95
N LYS A 45 -28.82 12.67 16.89
CA LYS A 45 -29.41 13.96 16.52
C LYS A 45 -29.28 14.93 17.69
N CYS A 46 -28.24 15.76 17.66
CA CYS A 46 -28.07 16.82 18.65
C CYS A 46 -29.18 17.87 18.53
N GLY A 47 -29.74 18.29 19.67
CA GLY A 47 -30.68 19.40 19.74
C GLY A 47 -30.09 20.69 19.14
N ALA A 48 -30.95 21.60 18.66
CA ALA A 48 -30.50 22.80 17.94
C ALA A 48 -29.53 23.67 18.77
N LYS A 49 -29.72 23.71 20.10
CA LYS A 49 -28.90 24.48 21.05
C LYS A 49 -27.95 23.62 21.89
N ASP A 50 -27.87 22.32 21.61
CA ASP A 50 -27.07 21.38 22.43
C ASP A 50 -25.61 21.38 21.98
N VAL A 51 -24.85 22.36 22.48
CA VAL A 51 -23.42 22.55 22.15
C VAL A 51 -22.60 21.33 22.57
N LYS A 52 -22.84 20.79 23.77
CA LYS A 52 -22.08 19.67 24.32
C LYS A 52 -22.25 18.40 23.47
N CYS A 53 -23.46 18.13 22.99
CA CYS A 53 -23.69 17.04 22.05
C CYS A 53 -22.89 17.22 20.76
N VAL A 54 -22.89 18.43 20.19
CA VAL A 54 -22.17 18.73 18.93
C VAL A 54 -20.66 18.57 19.11
N ILE A 55 -20.10 19.08 20.21
CA ILE A 55 -18.67 18.93 20.55
C ILE A 55 -18.32 17.45 20.69
N THR A 56 -19.07 16.69 21.47
CA THR A 56 -18.85 15.25 21.68
C THR A 56 -18.86 14.49 20.36
N PHE A 57 -19.80 14.83 19.47
CA PHE A 57 -19.85 14.25 18.13
C PHE A 57 -18.61 14.62 17.30
N GLY A 58 -18.22 15.90 17.24
CA GLY A 58 -17.05 16.33 16.48
C GLY A 58 -15.74 15.73 16.98
N ASP A 59 -15.56 15.65 18.30
CA ASP A 59 -14.43 15.02 18.96
C ASP A 59 -14.24 13.56 18.57
N GLN A 60 -15.35 12.80 18.58
CA GLN A 60 -15.34 11.42 18.15
C GLN A 60 -14.87 11.32 16.68
N ARG A 61 -15.39 12.18 15.80
CA ARG A 61 -15.04 12.17 14.37
C ARG A 61 -13.60 12.61 14.10
N ILE A 62 -13.05 13.53 14.91
CA ILE A 62 -11.64 13.89 14.85
C ILE A 62 -10.77 12.73 15.33
N THR A 63 -11.13 12.10 16.45
CA THR A 63 -10.40 10.97 17.04
C THR A 63 -10.29 9.78 16.08
N GLU A 64 -11.39 9.42 15.40
CA GLU A 64 -11.39 8.38 14.37
C GLU A 64 -10.35 8.69 13.27
N ARG A 65 -10.35 9.93 12.76
CA ARG A 65 -9.43 10.34 11.68
C ARG A 65 -7.97 10.37 12.13
N LEU A 66 -7.71 10.84 13.36
CA LEU A 66 -6.36 10.83 13.95
C LEU A 66 -5.83 9.40 14.12
N THR A 67 -6.73 8.47 14.46
CA THR A 67 -6.40 7.04 14.56
C THR A 67 -5.98 6.49 13.20
N ASP A 68 -6.78 6.72 12.16
CA ASP A 68 -6.48 6.20 10.82
C ASP A 68 -5.23 6.85 10.19
N LEU A 69 -5.02 8.16 10.43
CA LEU A 69 -3.78 8.84 10.04
C LEU A 69 -2.55 8.24 10.73
N SER A 70 -2.67 7.84 12.00
CA SER A 70 -1.58 7.19 12.74
C SER A 70 -1.34 5.75 12.27
N ALA A 71 -2.39 5.05 11.83
CA ALA A 71 -2.26 3.75 11.18
C ALA A 71 -1.50 3.86 9.84
N LEU A 72 -1.80 4.88 9.04
CA LEU A 72 -1.05 5.18 7.81
C LEU A 72 0.43 5.48 8.09
N ASP A 73 0.74 6.33 9.08
CA ASP A 73 2.14 6.60 9.49
C ASP A 73 2.87 5.31 9.89
N THR A 74 2.23 4.44 10.67
CA THR A 74 2.80 3.13 11.06
C THR A 74 3.08 2.25 9.82
N LYS A 75 2.17 2.27 8.84
CA LYS A 75 2.32 1.53 7.58
C LYS A 75 3.50 2.06 6.76
N VAL A 76 3.64 3.39 6.65
CA VAL A 76 4.76 4.06 5.98
C VAL A 76 6.08 3.64 6.63
N GLN A 77 6.19 3.74 7.97
CA GLN A 77 7.39 3.34 8.70
C GLN A 77 7.76 1.87 8.48
N THR A 78 6.75 0.98 8.52
CA THR A 78 6.95 -0.46 8.30
C THR A 78 7.50 -0.75 6.90
N LEU A 79 6.95 -0.10 5.87
CA LEU A 79 7.40 -0.30 4.49
C LEU A 79 8.77 0.34 4.23
N GLN A 80 9.06 1.47 4.86
CA GLN A 80 10.38 2.11 4.80
C GLN A 80 11.45 1.20 5.42
N GLN A 81 11.21 0.64 6.61
CA GLN A 81 12.12 -0.30 7.26
C GLN A 81 12.39 -1.56 6.41
N LYS A 82 11.38 -2.03 5.68
CA LYS A 82 11.50 -3.14 4.73
C LYS A 82 12.15 -2.76 3.40
N LYS A 83 12.49 -1.48 3.19
CA LYS A 83 13.01 -0.94 1.92
C LYS A 83 12.08 -1.28 0.74
N HIS A 84 10.79 -1.15 1.00
CA HIS A 84 9.73 -1.29 0.01
C HIS A 84 9.30 0.06 -0.56
N ILE A 85 9.63 1.16 0.10
CA ILE A 85 9.42 2.53 -0.36
C ILE A 85 10.73 3.32 -0.20
N GLY A 86 10.89 4.37 -1.00
CA GLY A 86 11.99 5.31 -0.94
C GLY A 86 11.93 6.23 0.28
N GLU A 87 13.09 6.76 0.67
CA GLU A 87 13.22 7.66 1.83
C GLU A 87 12.46 8.98 1.62
N ASP A 88 12.62 9.60 0.45
CA ASP A 88 11.94 10.86 0.10
C ASP A 88 10.41 10.72 0.13
N GLU A 89 9.90 9.59 -0.36
CA GLU A 89 8.47 9.30 -0.39
C GLU A 89 7.93 9.07 1.03
N ALA A 90 8.65 8.29 1.83
CA ALA A 90 8.30 8.04 3.22
C ALA A 90 8.25 9.35 4.02
N GLU A 91 9.23 10.23 3.83
CA GLU A 91 9.30 11.53 4.49
C GLU A 91 8.13 12.45 4.07
N ALA A 92 7.83 12.51 2.78
CA ALA A 92 6.74 13.33 2.30
C ALA A 92 5.36 12.83 2.76
N LEU A 93 5.15 11.52 2.87
CA LEU A 93 3.93 10.94 3.45
C LEU A 93 3.81 11.24 4.95
N LYS A 94 4.90 11.11 5.71
CA LYS A 94 4.92 11.47 7.14
C LYS A 94 4.60 12.95 7.36
N ASN A 95 5.13 13.83 6.52
CA ASN A 95 4.88 15.27 6.59
C ASN A 95 3.42 15.62 6.28
N ASP A 96 2.80 14.96 5.29
CA ASP A 96 1.38 15.18 4.99
C ASP A 96 0.48 14.67 6.14
N VAL A 97 0.77 13.47 6.67
CA VAL A 97 0.08 12.93 7.86
C VAL A 97 0.20 13.87 9.05
N SER A 98 1.42 14.35 9.35
CA SER A 98 1.68 15.29 10.45
C SER A 98 0.90 16.59 10.28
N THR A 99 0.89 17.15 9.06
CA THR A 99 0.13 18.37 8.72
C THR A 99 -1.36 18.20 8.99
N ASN A 100 -1.95 17.08 8.54
CA ASN A 100 -3.37 16.81 8.76
C ASN A 100 -3.69 16.55 10.24
N LYS A 101 -2.83 15.82 10.98
CA LYS A 101 -3.00 15.62 12.43
C LYS A 101 -2.98 16.94 13.19
N ASN A 102 -2.03 17.83 12.87
CA ASN A 102 -1.91 19.13 13.52
C ASN A 102 -3.12 20.03 13.24
N GLY A 103 -3.61 20.03 11.99
CA GLY A 103 -4.81 20.79 11.65
C GLY A 103 -6.07 20.25 12.33
N LEU A 104 -6.24 18.93 12.42
CA LEU A 104 -7.35 18.31 13.16
C LEU A 104 -7.29 18.60 14.66
N ASN A 105 -6.10 18.56 15.28
CA ASN A 105 -5.93 18.93 16.68
C ASN A 105 -6.24 20.42 16.93
N THR A 106 -5.86 21.29 15.99
CA THR A 106 -6.21 22.72 16.06
C THR A 106 -7.72 22.92 15.97
N LEU A 107 -8.38 22.22 15.05
CA LEU A 107 -9.84 22.25 14.92
C LEU A 107 -10.54 21.69 16.16
N LYS A 108 -9.99 20.63 16.77
CA LYS A 108 -10.51 20.09 18.04
C LYS A 108 -10.44 21.12 19.16
N SER A 109 -9.29 21.75 19.38
CA SER A 109 -9.15 22.78 20.41
C SER A 109 -10.11 23.95 20.20
N LYS A 110 -10.37 24.31 18.94
CA LYS A 110 -11.36 25.32 18.59
C LYS A 110 -12.78 24.86 18.93
N LEU A 111 -13.17 23.66 18.49
CA LEU A 111 -14.46 23.05 18.76
C LEU A 111 -14.75 22.94 20.27
N ASP A 112 -13.76 22.51 21.06
CA ASP A 112 -13.87 22.36 22.51
C ASP A 112 -14.12 23.70 23.24
N ALA A 113 -13.70 24.81 22.64
CA ALA A 113 -13.90 26.15 23.16
C ALA A 113 -15.24 26.78 22.75
N GLU A 114 -16.00 26.13 21.87
CA GLU A 114 -17.27 26.69 21.38
C GLU A 114 -18.33 26.70 22.48
N SER A 115 -19.00 27.84 22.62
CA SER A 115 -20.14 28.04 23.53
C SER A 115 -21.47 28.18 22.79
N ASP A 116 -21.42 28.18 21.45
CA ASP A 116 -22.57 28.31 20.56
C ASP A 116 -22.70 27.09 19.66
N ALA A 117 -23.94 26.59 19.52
CA ALA A 117 -24.19 25.34 18.81
C ALA A 117 -24.04 25.51 17.30
N GLN A 118 -24.26 26.70 16.76
CA GLN A 118 -24.09 26.98 15.34
C GLN A 118 -22.60 27.03 14.98
N ALA A 119 -21.77 27.69 15.81
CA ALA A 119 -20.32 27.72 15.66
C ALA A 119 -19.70 26.32 15.77
N ALA A 120 -20.07 25.55 16.80
CA ALA A 120 -19.64 24.16 16.95
C ALA A 120 -20.02 23.29 15.74
N ARG A 121 -21.23 23.47 15.17
CA ARG A 121 -21.65 22.74 13.96
C ARG A 121 -20.83 23.13 12.73
N GLN A 122 -20.43 24.40 12.63
CA GLN A 122 -19.56 24.84 11.54
C GLN A 122 -18.15 24.23 11.66
N ASP A 123 -17.61 24.09 12.87
CA ASP A 123 -16.35 23.39 13.07
C ASP A 123 -16.44 21.90 12.78
N VAL A 124 -17.53 21.25 13.21
CA VAL A 124 -17.82 19.87 12.79
C VAL A 124 -17.89 19.75 11.27
N LYS A 125 -18.52 20.70 10.57
CA LYS A 125 -18.58 20.72 9.11
C LYS A 125 -17.18 20.85 8.48
N ASN A 126 -16.29 21.65 9.07
CA ASN A 126 -14.91 21.82 8.60
C ASN A 126 -14.11 20.51 8.64
N ILE A 127 -14.41 19.56 9.55
CA ILE A 127 -13.84 18.19 9.55
C ILE A 127 -14.04 17.53 8.18
N TYR A 128 -15.20 17.74 7.55
CA TYR A 128 -15.59 17.09 6.30
C TYR A 128 -15.27 17.91 5.07
N GLU A 129 -15.19 19.23 5.18
CA GLU A 129 -14.97 20.10 4.02
C GLU A 129 -13.51 20.52 3.85
N GLN A 130 -12.85 20.91 4.93
CA GLN A 130 -11.46 21.38 4.87
C GLN A 130 -10.46 20.22 4.86
N PHE A 131 -10.68 19.23 5.73
CA PHE A 131 -9.74 18.11 5.88
C PHE A 131 -10.03 16.95 4.93
N ARG A 132 -11.31 16.59 4.72
CA ARG A 132 -11.72 15.49 3.81
C ARG A 132 -10.91 14.20 3.99
N ILE A 133 -10.50 13.86 5.22
CA ILE A 133 -9.52 12.78 5.49
C ILE A 133 -9.87 11.48 4.77
N TYR A 134 -11.11 11.01 4.90
CA TYR A 134 -11.55 9.75 4.30
C TYR A 134 -11.89 9.84 2.82
N ALA A 135 -12.15 11.03 2.32
CA ALA A 135 -12.58 11.23 0.94
C ALA A 135 -11.42 11.56 0.00
N VAL A 136 -10.33 12.11 0.54
CA VAL A 136 -9.20 12.63 -0.23
C VAL A 136 -7.86 12.22 0.35
N VAL A 137 -7.54 12.63 1.58
CA VAL A 137 -6.18 12.52 2.13
C VAL A 137 -5.74 11.06 2.23
N LEU A 138 -6.47 10.22 2.97
CA LEU A 138 -6.10 8.80 3.10
C LEU A 138 -6.10 8.07 1.76
N PRO A 139 -7.13 8.18 0.89
CA PRO A 139 -7.08 7.53 -0.43
C PRO A 139 -5.88 7.97 -1.27
N ARG A 140 -5.61 9.29 -1.38
CA ARG A 140 -4.49 9.83 -2.16
C ARG A 140 -3.15 9.30 -1.62
N ASP A 141 -2.98 9.31 -0.31
CA ASP A 141 -1.71 8.91 0.30
C ASP A 141 -1.49 7.40 0.26
N GLU A 142 -2.57 6.61 0.29
CA GLU A 142 -2.51 5.16 0.05
C GLU A 142 -2.11 4.85 -1.41
N HIS A 143 -2.66 5.56 -2.39
CA HIS A 143 -2.22 5.45 -3.79
C HIS A 143 -0.74 5.85 -3.95
N ARG A 144 -0.33 6.95 -3.32
CA ARG A 144 1.05 7.43 -3.29
C ARG A 144 2.02 6.38 -2.75
N LEU A 145 1.65 5.76 -1.63
CA LEU A 145 2.40 4.67 -1.00
C LEU A 145 2.47 3.44 -1.91
N HIS A 146 1.35 3.07 -2.54
CA HIS A 146 1.28 1.91 -3.43
C HIS A 146 2.19 2.07 -4.65
N LEU A 147 2.10 3.21 -5.35
CA LEU A 147 2.93 3.52 -6.51
C LEU A 147 4.42 3.47 -6.19
N ASP A 148 4.82 3.87 -4.98
CA ASP A 148 6.23 3.83 -4.59
C ASP A 148 6.74 2.42 -4.28
N VAL A 149 5.85 1.55 -3.77
CA VAL A 149 6.13 0.11 -3.69
C VAL A 149 6.33 -0.49 -5.08
N GLU A 150 5.45 -0.14 -6.03
CA GLU A 150 5.56 -0.59 -7.41
C GLU A 150 6.83 -0.06 -8.09
N LYS A 151 7.19 1.20 -7.84
CA LYS A 151 8.44 1.79 -8.31
C LYS A 151 9.65 1.02 -7.77
N THR A 152 9.70 0.79 -6.47
CA THR A 152 10.79 0.03 -5.83
C THR A 152 10.88 -1.39 -6.38
N LEU A 153 9.75 -2.03 -6.68
CA LEU A 153 9.72 -3.34 -7.32
C LEU A 153 10.27 -3.26 -8.76
N ASN A 154 9.80 -2.31 -9.56
CA ASN A 154 10.27 -2.09 -10.93
C ASN A 154 11.79 -1.86 -10.99
N ASP A 155 12.33 -1.07 -10.06
CA ASP A 155 13.76 -0.80 -9.95
C ASP A 155 14.54 -2.09 -9.63
N LYS A 156 14.09 -2.87 -8.62
CA LYS A 156 14.69 -4.17 -8.28
C LYS A 156 14.63 -5.18 -9.42
N LEU A 157 13.54 -5.22 -10.17
CA LEU A 157 13.41 -6.06 -11.36
C LEU A 157 14.38 -5.58 -12.45
N THR A 158 14.47 -4.27 -12.67
CA THR A 158 15.42 -3.69 -13.64
C THR A 158 16.87 -4.03 -13.30
N ASP A 159 17.27 -3.98 -12.03
CA ASP A 159 18.62 -4.35 -11.57
C ASP A 159 18.98 -5.83 -11.83
N MET A 160 17.99 -6.70 -12.04
CA MET A 160 18.24 -8.11 -12.37
C MET A 160 18.56 -8.37 -13.84
N LYS A 161 18.34 -7.40 -14.74
CA LYS A 161 18.50 -7.56 -16.21
C LYS A 161 19.85 -8.19 -16.58
N THR A 162 20.96 -7.61 -16.14
CA THR A 162 22.32 -8.12 -16.44
C THR A 162 22.59 -9.52 -15.88
N LYS A 163 22.04 -9.86 -14.70
CA LYS A 163 22.18 -11.20 -14.11
C LYS A 163 21.42 -12.24 -14.92
N ILE A 164 20.25 -11.87 -15.45
CA ILE A 164 19.44 -12.74 -16.30
C ILE A 164 20.17 -12.95 -17.64
N GLU A 165 20.65 -11.90 -18.29
CA GLU A 165 21.46 -11.98 -19.53
C GLU A 165 22.62 -12.95 -19.38
N THR A 166 23.43 -12.79 -18.33
CA THR A 166 24.57 -13.67 -18.05
C THR A 166 24.17 -15.14 -17.92
N ARG A 167 22.98 -15.44 -17.38
CA ARG A 167 22.48 -16.81 -17.24
C ARG A 167 21.97 -17.37 -18.57
N ILE A 168 21.36 -16.53 -19.41
CA ILE A 168 20.90 -16.90 -20.74
C ILE A 168 22.11 -17.20 -21.65
N ASP A 169 23.17 -16.40 -21.57
CA ASP A 169 24.38 -16.60 -22.37
C ASP A 169 25.04 -17.97 -22.12
N LYS A 170 24.97 -18.42 -20.86
CA LYS A 170 25.49 -19.72 -20.40
C LYS A 170 24.52 -20.89 -20.61
N ALA A 171 23.30 -20.64 -21.10
CA ALA A 171 22.31 -21.69 -21.31
C ALA A 171 22.65 -22.58 -22.52
N PRO A 172 22.21 -23.85 -22.53
CA PRO A 172 22.28 -24.72 -23.70
C PRO A 172 21.66 -24.08 -24.94
N ALA A 173 22.24 -24.33 -26.12
CA ALA A 173 21.86 -23.69 -27.38
C ALA A 173 20.37 -23.90 -27.73
N ASP A 174 19.84 -25.10 -27.46
CA ASP A 174 18.45 -25.48 -27.68
C ASP A 174 17.44 -24.70 -26.83
N LYS A 175 17.88 -23.98 -25.79
CA LYS A 175 17.03 -23.19 -24.89
C LYS A 175 17.14 -21.69 -25.12
N LYS A 176 18.15 -21.22 -25.87
CA LYS A 176 18.45 -19.80 -26.01
C LYS A 176 17.31 -19.01 -26.63
N ASP A 177 16.64 -19.55 -27.65
CA ASP A 177 15.55 -18.85 -28.33
C ASP A 177 14.36 -18.58 -27.40
N GLN A 178 13.90 -19.61 -26.67
CA GLN A 178 12.83 -19.47 -25.68
C GLN A 178 13.21 -18.47 -24.59
N LEU A 179 14.43 -18.58 -24.05
CA LEU A 179 14.91 -17.68 -22.99
C LEU A 179 15.02 -16.23 -23.46
N ASN A 180 15.51 -15.99 -24.67
CA ASN A 180 15.59 -14.67 -25.26
C ASN A 180 14.21 -14.06 -25.51
N SER A 181 13.23 -14.87 -25.94
CA SER A 181 11.85 -14.42 -26.12
C SER A 181 11.25 -13.96 -24.79
N LEU A 182 11.32 -14.79 -23.74
CA LEU A 182 10.83 -14.43 -22.39
C LEU A 182 11.56 -13.20 -21.82
N TYR A 183 12.87 -13.11 -22.04
CA TYR A 183 13.65 -11.98 -21.54
C TYR A 183 13.35 -10.67 -22.28
N ASN A 184 13.03 -10.73 -23.57
CA ASN A 184 12.59 -9.56 -24.32
C ASN A 184 11.21 -9.08 -23.86
N ASP A 185 10.27 -10.00 -23.58
CA ASP A 185 8.96 -9.64 -23.02
C ASP A 185 9.14 -8.99 -21.64
N TYR A 186 9.88 -9.64 -20.74
CA TYR A 186 10.27 -9.08 -19.45
C TYR A 186 10.80 -7.63 -19.52
N LYS A 187 11.74 -7.36 -20.44
CA LYS A 187 12.30 -6.00 -20.64
C LYS A 187 11.25 -5.02 -21.16
N ALA A 188 10.37 -5.46 -22.05
CA ALA A 188 9.31 -4.63 -22.60
C ALA A 188 8.31 -4.21 -21.50
N GLN A 189 7.88 -5.16 -20.66
CA GLN A 189 7.00 -4.87 -19.52
C GLN A 189 7.61 -3.83 -18.57
N LEU A 190 8.87 -4.00 -18.16
CA LEU A 190 9.54 -3.05 -17.26
C LEU A 190 9.74 -1.66 -17.89
N THR A 191 10.00 -1.60 -19.19
CA THR A 191 10.13 -0.33 -19.91
C THR A 191 8.79 0.42 -19.97
N ALA A 192 7.68 -0.31 -20.11
CA ALA A 192 6.33 0.27 -20.13
C ALA A 192 5.89 0.81 -18.77
N VAL A 193 6.29 0.16 -17.66
CA VAL A 193 5.88 0.52 -16.30
C VAL A 193 6.41 1.89 -15.85
N ALA A 194 7.68 2.21 -16.11
CA ALA A 194 8.32 3.42 -15.59
C ALA A 194 7.54 4.72 -15.91
N PRO A 195 7.20 5.04 -17.17
CA PRO A 195 6.45 6.27 -17.48
C PRO A 195 5.02 6.27 -16.91
N LEU A 196 4.39 5.11 -16.71
CA LEU A 196 3.07 5.02 -16.08
C LEU A 196 3.14 5.40 -14.59
N ILE A 197 4.17 4.94 -13.88
CA ILE A 197 4.39 5.32 -12.47
C ILE A 197 4.60 6.84 -12.36
N ASP A 198 5.43 7.43 -13.22
CA ASP A 198 5.70 8.86 -13.20
C ASP A 198 4.43 9.67 -13.52
N GLY A 199 3.66 9.24 -14.53
CA GLY A 199 2.37 9.83 -14.88
C GLY A 199 1.36 9.77 -13.73
N ALA A 200 1.22 8.60 -13.11
CA ALA A 200 0.33 8.39 -11.96
C ALA A 200 0.74 9.26 -10.76
N LYS A 201 2.04 9.33 -10.43
CA LYS A 201 2.56 10.19 -9.37
C LYS A 201 2.28 11.67 -9.64
N ALA A 202 2.35 12.13 -10.88
CA ALA A 202 2.06 13.52 -11.26
C ALA A 202 0.59 13.92 -11.08
N ILE A 203 -0.34 12.96 -11.01
CA ILE A 203 -1.77 13.21 -10.76
C ILE A 203 -2.01 13.60 -9.29
N LEU A 204 -1.33 12.94 -8.35
CA LEU A 204 -1.62 12.98 -6.92
C LEU A 204 -1.58 14.38 -6.27
N PRO A 205 -0.64 15.29 -6.60
CA PRO A 205 -0.62 16.65 -6.05
C PRO A 205 -1.91 17.45 -6.33
N ASN A 206 -2.65 17.08 -7.38
CA ASN A 206 -3.91 17.73 -7.76
C ASN A 206 -5.14 17.10 -7.08
N MET A 207 -4.98 16.01 -6.33
CA MET A 207 -6.06 15.37 -5.60
C MET A 207 -6.19 15.97 -4.20
N THR A 208 -6.64 17.23 -4.12
CA THR A 208 -6.74 17.98 -2.87
C THR A 208 -8.19 18.12 -2.37
N PRO A 209 -8.42 18.36 -1.06
CA PRO A 209 -9.75 18.68 -0.54
C PRO A 209 -10.42 19.85 -1.27
N ALA A 210 -9.64 20.87 -1.66
CA ALA A 210 -10.13 22.01 -2.43
C ALA A 210 -10.67 21.59 -3.80
N ASN A 211 -9.89 20.84 -4.59
CA ASN A 211 -10.34 20.36 -5.90
C ASN A 211 -11.51 19.38 -5.79
N PHE A 212 -11.53 18.56 -4.75
CA PHE A 212 -12.67 17.68 -4.44
C PHE A 212 -13.95 18.49 -4.19
N ASN A 213 -13.86 19.65 -3.51
CA ASN A 213 -15.00 20.51 -3.21
C ASN A 213 -15.47 21.34 -4.42
N THR A 214 -14.56 21.92 -5.18
CA THR A 214 -14.89 22.92 -6.22
C THR A 214 -14.94 22.36 -7.64
N ASN A 215 -14.23 21.27 -7.91
CA ASN A 215 -14.14 20.67 -9.25
C ASN A 215 -14.23 19.14 -9.18
N ARG A 216 -15.38 18.66 -8.66
CA ARG A 216 -15.72 17.24 -8.48
C ARG A 216 -15.41 16.39 -9.72
N SER A 217 -15.88 16.83 -10.89
CA SER A 217 -15.76 16.08 -12.14
C SER A 217 -14.29 15.90 -12.56
N ALA A 218 -13.48 16.95 -12.49
CA ALA A 218 -12.05 16.83 -12.78
C ALA A 218 -11.31 15.97 -11.77
N TYR A 219 -11.70 16.02 -10.48
CA TYR A 219 -11.15 15.13 -9.46
C TYR A 219 -11.43 13.66 -9.77
N GLU A 220 -12.69 13.33 -10.13
CA GLU A 220 -13.09 11.97 -10.48
C GLU A 220 -12.41 11.47 -11.75
N GLY A 221 -12.27 12.34 -12.77
CA GLY A 221 -11.52 12.03 -13.98
C GLY A 221 -10.07 11.65 -13.66
N ARG A 222 -9.38 12.43 -12.82
CA ARG A 222 -8.02 12.13 -12.35
C ARG A 222 -7.94 10.82 -11.58
N LEU A 223 -8.89 10.56 -10.68
CA LEU A 223 -8.94 9.31 -9.92
C LEU A 223 -9.13 8.09 -10.83
N ASN A 224 -9.94 8.22 -11.88
CA ASN A 224 -10.15 7.14 -12.85
C ASN A 224 -8.89 6.88 -13.69
N THR A 225 -8.20 7.93 -14.14
CA THR A 225 -6.90 7.79 -14.82
C THR A 225 -5.88 7.10 -13.91
N LEU A 226 -5.71 7.59 -12.68
CA LEU A 226 -4.81 7.00 -11.68
C LEU A 226 -5.07 5.50 -11.49
N LYS A 227 -6.33 5.10 -11.27
CA LYS A 227 -6.70 3.69 -11.10
C LYS A 227 -6.44 2.84 -12.35
N SER A 228 -6.62 3.41 -13.54
CA SER A 228 -6.34 2.74 -14.81
C SER A 228 -4.83 2.51 -14.99
N ASP A 229 -4.03 3.51 -14.64
CA ASP A 229 -2.57 3.43 -14.71
C ASP A 229 -2.03 2.42 -13.71
N GLU A 230 -2.46 2.47 -12.44
CA GLU A 230 -2.10 1.48 -11.40
C GLU A 230 -2.45 0.05 -11.83
N LYS A 231 -3.65 -0.17 -12.40
CA LYS A 231 -4.03 -1.48 -12.91
C LYS A 231 -3.09 -1.98 -14.00
N THR A 232 -2.66 -1.08 -14.89
CA THR A 232 -1.74 -1.41 -15.98
C THR A 232 -0.34 -1.72 -15.44
N ILE A 233 0.17 -0.88 -14.53
CA ILE A 233 1.43 -1.10 -13.81
C ILE A 233 1.45 -2.48 -13.15
N GLN A 234 0.40 -2.78 -12.37
CA GLN A 234 0.28 -4.06 -11.67
C GLN A 234 0.27 -5.24 -12.63
N SER A 235 -0.50 -5.16 -13.73
CA SER A 235 -0.55 -6.18 -14.77
C SER A 235 0.84 -6.45 -15.36
N ASP A 236 1.57 -5.40 -15.72
CA ASP A 236 2.84 -5.54 -16.43
C ASP A 236 3.97 -6.00 -15.48
N LEU A 237 3.96 -5.57 -14.22
CA LEU A 237 4.83 -6.12 -13.18
C LEU A 237 4.55 -7.61 -12.90
N GLN A 238 3.28 -8.03 -12.93
CA GLN A 238 2.91 -9.44 -12.80
C GLN A 238 3.39 -10.29 -13.98
N LYS A 239 3.26 -9.79 -15.21
CA LYS A 239 3.80 -10.44 -16.41
C LYS A 239 5.32 -10.57 -16.33
N ALA A 240 6.03 -9.49 -15.99
CA ALA A 240 7.47 -9.51 -15.80
C ALA A 240 7.91 -10.56 -14.75
N ALA A 241 7.20 -10.65 -13.63
CA ALA A 241 7.44 -11.67 -12.61
C ALA A 241 7.17 -13.10 -13.13
N SER A 242 6.14 -13.28 -13.95
CA SER A 242 5.83 -14.55 -14.61
C SER A 242 6.93 -14.97 -15.57
N ASP A 243 7.43 -14.07 -16.41
CA ASP A 243 8.52 -14.35 -17.36
C ASP A 243 9.78 -14.73 -16.62
N LEU A 244 10.13 -14.02 -15.55
CA LEU A 244 11.27 -14.34 -14.71
C LEU A 244 11.16 -15.75 -14.10
N LYS A 245 9.96 -16.14 -13.66
CA LYS A 245 9.68 -17.49 -13.17
C LYS A 245 9.88 -18.53 -14.27
N GLN A 246 9.37 -18.28 -15.48
CA GLN A 246 9.52 -19.18 -16.63
C GLN A 246 10.98 -19.32 -17.06
N ILE A 247 11.73 -18.22 -17.13
CA ILE A 247 13.18 -18.21 -17.37
C ILE A 247 13.89 -19.10 -16.35
N ASN A 248 13.59 -18.93 -15.06
CA ASN A 248 14.20 -19.74 -14.01
C ASN A 248 13.84 -21.23 -14.12
N GLN A 249 12.62 -21.56 -14.55
CA GLN A 249 12.21 -22.94 -14.79
C GLN A 249 12.91 -23.57 -15.99
N ALA A 250 12.99 -22.86 -17.12
CA ALA A 250 13.67 -23.30 -18.33
C ALA A 250 15.16 -23.56 -18.08
N LEU A 251 15.82 -22.69 -17.31
CA LEU A 251 17.22 -22.85 -16.90
C LEU A 251 17.47 -24.06 -15.97
N LYS A 252 16.45 -24.57 -15.28
CA LYS A 252 16.57 -25.71 -14.36
C LYS A 252 16.29 -27.07 -15.01
N LYS A 253 15.49 -27.11 -16.06
CA LYS A 253 15.25 -28.34 -16.82
C LYS A 253 16.58 -28.75 -17.45
N LYS A 254 17.05 -29.96 -17.17
CA LYS A 254 18.25 -30.53 -17.80
C LYS A 254 17.87 -30.98 -19.20
#